data_AF-A0A3S3NL60-F1
#
_entry.id   AF-A0A3S3NL60-F1
#
_cell.length_a   1.000
_cell.length_b   1.000
_cell.length_c   1.000
_cell.angle_alpha   90.00
_cell.angle_beta   90.00
_cell.angle_gamma   90.00
#
_symmetry.space_group_name_H-M   'P 1'
#
loop_
_entity.id
_entity.type
_entity.pdbx_description
1 polymer ?
#
loop_
_entity_poly.entity_id
_entity_poly.type
_entity_poly.pdbx_seq_one_letter_code
_entity_poly.pdbx_strand_id
1 'polypeptide(L)'
;MVGHDRRPLLDDSGKCVILCHSPRKEYYKKFVYEALPVESHLQHFLNDHLNAEVVVGTIESKRLTQNPNYYGLQGVSHRHLSDHLSELVENTLSDLESSKCVSIEADMYLSPSNLGRIASYYYIGYTTIERFSSSLTLKTKIKGLLEISASALEYAELLIRPGEEELIRKLINHQRFAVENPKCNDPHEKANVLLQAHFSQHTVVGNLAVDQQEVIISANRLLQAMVDVISSNGWLGLALLAMEVNQMVTQGMLECDSMLLQLPHFTKTLVKKTQ
;
A
#
# COMPACT_ATOMS: atom_id res chain seq x y z
N MET A 1 1.66 26.49 -5.50
CA MET A 1 1.98 27.25 -6.73
C MET A 1 1.66 28.74 -6.61
N VAL A 2 0.40 29.17 -6.57
CA VAL A 2 0.02 30.61 -6.47
C VAL A 2 0.65 31.31 -5.25
N GLY A 3 0.70 30.63 -4.10
CA GLY A 3 1.29 31.17 -2.88
C GLY A 3 2.82 31.36 -2.91
N HIS A 4 3.53 30.82 -3.92
CA HIS A 4 4.98 31.03 -4.05
C HIS A 4 5.35 32.40 -4.61
N ASP A 5 4.42 33.10 -5.26
CA ASP A 5 4.65 34.44 -5.78
C ASP A 5 4.42 35.50 -4.69
N ARG A 6 5.21 35.42 -3.62
CA ARG A 6 5.16 36.34 -2.49
C ARG A 6 6.57 36.73 -2.07
N ARG A 7 6.91 38.02 -2.18
CA ARG A 7 8.14 38.62 -1.66
C ARG A 7 7.80 39.80 -0.74
N PRO A 8 7.33 39.52 0.49
CA PRO A 8 6.63 40.49 1.34
C PRO A 8 7.48 41.70 1.80
N LEU A 9 8.81 41.59 1.73
CA LEU A 9 9.73 42.68 2.11
C LEU A 9 10.25 43.49 0.91
N LEU A 10 9.93 43.06 -0.32
CA LEU A 10 10.50 43.62 -1.55
C LEU A 10 9.43 44.19 -2.49
N ASP A 11 8.30 43.49 -2.62
CA ASP A 11 7.25 43.85 -3.58
C ASP A 11 5.97 44.29 -2.90
N ASP A 12 5.32 45.29 -3.48
CA ASP A 12 3.98 45.76 -3.05
C ASP A 12 2.85 44.81 -3.50
N SER A 13 3.06 44.00 -4.54
CA SER A 13 2.06 43.05 -5.05
C SER A 13 2.68 41.85 -5.76
N GLY A 14 2.07 40.68 -5.62
CA GLY A 14 2.35 39.48 -6.42
C GLY A 14 1.35 39.34 -7.57
N LYS A 15 1.79 38.82 -8.71
CA LYS A 15 0.97 38.58 -9.91
C LYS A 15 1.18 37.14 -10.40
N CYS A 16 0.13 36.33 -10.32
CA CYS A 16 0.13 34.98 -10.84
C CYS A 16 -0.78 34.84 -12.08
N VAL A 17 -0.26 34.22 -13.15
CA VAL A 17 -1.04 33.89 -14.35
C VAL A 17 -1.20 32.37 -14.43
N ILE A 18 -2.44 31.89 -14.40
CA ILE A 18 -2.76 30.46 -14.50
C ILE A 18 -3.15 30.15 -15.94
N LEU A 19 -2.30 29.40 -16.64
CA LEU A 19 -2.61 28.86 -17.96
C LEU A 19 -3.34 27.53 -17.78
N CYS A 20 -4.58 27.44 -18.28
CA CYS A 20 -5.40 26.24 -18.18
C CYS A 20 -6.23 26.01 -19.46
N HIS A 21 -6.71 24.78 -19.64
CA HIS A 21 -7.66 24.46 -20.70
C HIS A 21 -8.97 25.23 -20.49
N SER A 22 -9.54 25.80 -21.55
CA SER A 22 -10.70 26.72 -21.49
C SER A 22 -11.86 26.27 -20.60
N PRO A 23 -12.30 24.99 -20.60
CA PRO A 23 -13.36 24.51 -19.72
C PRO A 23 -13.05 24.58 -18.22
N ARG A 24 -11.77 24.53 -17.82
CA ARG A 24 -11.35 24.63 -16.40
C ARG A 24 -11.17 26.08 -15.93
N LYS A 25 -11.30 27.07 -16.82
CA LYS A 25 -11.10 28.48 -16.47
C LYS A 25 -12.04 28.93 -15.36
N GLU A 26 -13.34 28.67 -15.48
CA GLU A 26 -14.32 29.08 -14.45
C GLU A 26 -14.13 28.30 -13.14
N TYR A 27 -13.72 27.04 -13.22
CA TYR A 27 -13.35 26.24 -12.04
C TYR A 27 -12.21 26.89 -11.25
N TYR A 28 -11.10 27.21 -11.91
CA TYR A 28 -9.96 27.86 -11.24
C TYR A 28 -10.30 29.27 -10.78
N LYS A 29 -11.07 30.03 -11.56
CA LYS A 29 -11.53 31.36 -11.18
C LYS A 29 -12.31 31.31 -9.87
N LYS A 30 -13.27 30.39 -9.74
CA LYS A 30 -14.07 30.25 -8.52
C LYS A 30 -13.19 29.98 -7.29
N PHE A 31 -12.32 28.98 -7.33
CA PHE A 31 -11.53 28.57 -6.16
C PHE A 31 -10.28 29.41 -5.87
N VAL A 32 -9.88 30.30 -6.78
CA VAL A 32 -8.82 31.29 -6.51
C VAL A 32 -9.37 32.49 -5.76
N TYR A 33 -10.63 32.89 -6.03
CA TYR A 33 -11.26 34.05 -5.40
C TYR A 33 -12.15 33.71 -4.21
N GLU A 34 -12.75 32.51 -4.18
CA GLU A 34 -13.56 32.01 -3.07
C GLU A 34 -12.79 30.98 -2.24
N ALA A 35 -13.18 30.82 -0.97
CA ALA A 35 -12.63 29.78 -0.12
C ALA A 35 -12.98 28.38 -0.66
N LEU A 36 -12.02 27.45 -0.59
CA LEU A 36 -12.22 26.07 -1.01
C LEU A 36 -13.05 25.31 0.05
N PRO A 37 -14.17 24.68 -0.32
CA PRO A 37 -14.86 23.75 0.56
C PRO A 37 -14.01 22.48 0.70
N VAL A 38 -13.81 22.03 1.93
CA VAL A 38 -13.06 20.81 2.26
C VAL A 38 -14.01 19.83 2.90
N GLU A 39 -14.14 18.65 2.30
CA GLU A 39 -15.06 17.60 2.73
C GLU A 39 -14.30 16.34 3.15
N SER A 40 -14.83 15.64 4.14
CA SER A 40 -14.24 14.38 4.62
C SER A 40 -14.48 13.24 3.65
N HIS A 41 -13.45 12.44 3.42
CA HIS A 41 -13.52 11.19 2.66
C HIS A 41 -13.28 9.96 3.55
N LEU A 42 -13.32 10.14 4.88
CA LEU A 42 -13.01 9.09 5.87
C LEU A 42 -13.87 7.83 5.68
N GLN A 43 -15.12 7.98 5.26
CA GLN A 43 -16.04 6.87 5.00
C GLN A 43 -15.51 5.84 4.00
N HIS A 44 -14.58 6.22 3.11
CA HIS A 44 -13.98 5.31 2.12
C HIS A 44 -12.76 4.56 2.65
N PHE A 45 -12.18 5.01 3.76
CA PHE A 45 -10.95 4.47 4.36
C PHE A 45 -11.15 4.05 5.83
N LEU A 46 -12.41 3.86 6.24
CA LEU A 46 -12.76 3.63 7.64
C LEU A 46 -12.24 2.28 8.15
N ASN A 47 -12.14 1.27 7.29
CA ASN A 47 -11.79 -0.11 7.64
C ASN A 47 -10.44 -0.20 8.36
N ASP A 48 -9.39 0.42 7.81
CA ASP A 48 -8.05 0.35 8.40
C ASP A 48 -7.98 1.06 9.75
N HIS A 49 -8.64 2.23 9.87
CA HIS A 49 -8.73 2.97 11.13
C HIS A 49 -9.52 2.20 12.18
N LEU A 50 -10.66 1.62 11.81
CA LEU A 50 -11.50 0.86 12.73
C LEU A 50 -10.76 -0.39 13.24
N ASN A 51 -10.06 -1.11 12.35
CA ASN A 51 -9.20 -2.22 12.73
C ASN A 51 -8.10 -1.78 13.71
N ALA A 52 -7.43 -0.66 13.45
CA ALA A 52 -6.39 -0.14 14.33
C ALA A 52 -6.93 0.20 15.73
N GLU A 53 -8.08 0.88 15.82
CA GLU A 53 -8.71 1.24 17.10
C GLU A 53 -9.23 0.03 17.88
N VAL A 54 -9.71 -1.02 17.20
CA VAL A 54 -10.08 -2.30 17.84
C VAL A 54 -8.84 -3.02 18.38
N VAL A 55 -7.70 -2.97 17.67
CA VAL A 55 -6.43 -3.56 18.13
C VAL A 55 -5.88 -2.83 19.35
N VAL A 56 -6.00 -1.50 19.39
CA VAL A 56 -5.57 -0.68 20.54
C VAL A 56 -6.49 -0.88 21.76
N GLY A 57 -7.74 -1.27 21.54
CA GLY A 57 -8.77 -1.39 22.57
C GLY A 57 -9.52 -0.09 22.84
N THR A 58 -9.43 0.91 21.96
CA THR A 58 -10.27 2.12 22.04
C THR A 58 -11.72 1.78 21.72
N ILE A 59 -11.94 0.86 20.77
CA ILE A 59 -13.26 0.41 20.34
C ILE A 59 -13.43 -1.06 20.75
N GLU A 60 -14.07 -1.26 21.90
CA GLU A 60 -14.25 -2.60 22.50
C GLU A 60 -15.62 -3.23 22.21
N SER A 61 -16.62 -2.43 21.84
CA SER A 61 -17.97 -2.93 21.56
C SER A 61 -18.66 -2.10 20.48
N LYS A 62 -19.67 -2.69 19.82
CA LYS A 62 -20.56 -1.98 18.87
C LYS A 62 -21.43 -0.89 19.52
N ARG A 63 -21.24 -0.55 20.81
CA ARG A 63 -22.06 0.44 21.52
C ARG A 63 -21.63 1.87 21.19
N LEU A 64 -22.07 2.36 20.02
CA LEU A 64 -22.53 3.74 19.94
C LEU A 64 -23.67 3.86 20.97
N THR A 65 -23.46 4.68 22.00
CA THR A 65 -24.38 4.89 23.11
C THR A 65 -25.84 5.02 22.66
N GLN A 66 -26.69 4.11 23.16
CA GLN A 66 -28.17 4.11 23.13
C GLN A 66 -28.88 5.12 22.21
N ASN A 67 -29.40 4.67 21.06
CA ASN A 67 -30.78 4.96 20.60
C ASN A 67 -31.15 4.13 19.36
N PRO A 68 -32.12 3.19 19.44
CA PRO A 68 -32.52 2.33 18.32
C PRO A 68 -33.75 2.89 17.58
N ASN A 69 -33.62 3.19 16.27
CA ASN A 69 -34.66 3.13 15.22
C ASN A 69 -34.09 3.71 13.90
N TYR A 70 -33.36 2.93 13.09
CA TYR A 70 -33.80 2.01 12.02
C TYR A 70 -33.97 2.68 10.62
N TYR A 71 -32.80 2.96 10.01
CA TYR A 71 -32.38 2.99 8.59
C TYR A 71 -33.12 3.87 7.54
N GLY A 72 -32.34 4.77 6.91
CA GLY A 72 -32.57 5.26 5.54
C GLY A 72 -32.56 6.79 5.38
N LEU A 73 -31.39 7.43 5.26
CA LEU A 73 -31.25 8.90 5.14
C LEU A 73 -32.03 9.49 3.96
N GLN A 74 -33.18 10.08 4.26
CA GLN A 74 -33.92 11.00 3.37
C GLN A 74 -34.00 12.43 3.95
N GLY A 75 -33.27 12.75 5.04
CA GLY A 75 -33.30 14.08 5.66
C GLY A 75 -32.21 14.39 6.68
N VAL A 76 -32.02 15.67 7.01
CA VAL A 76 -30.97 16.22 7.90
C VAL A 76 -31.26 16.09 9.41
N SER A 77 -32.14 15.16 9.83
CA SER A 77 -32.49 15.02 11.26
C SER A 77 -31.52 14.12 12.02
N HIS A 78 -31.42 14.31 13.34
CA HIS A 78 -30.55 13.51 14.23
C HIS A 78 -30.72 12.00 14.10
N ARG A 79 -31.94 11.52 13.80
CA ARG A 79 -32.22 10.09 13.62
C ARG A 79 -31.50 9.53 12.40
N HIS A 80 -31.65 10.21 11.26
CA HIS A 80 -31.05 9.72 10.03
C HIS A 80 -29.51 9.74 10.08
N LEU A 81 -28.89 10.70 10.77
CA LEU A 81 -27.44 10.70 10.99
C LEU A 81 -27.01 9.47 11.81
N SER A 82 -27.75 9.16 12.88
CA SER A 82 -27.48 7.98 13.70
C SER A 82 -27.60 6.69 12.90
N ASP A 83 -28.60 6.59 12.03
CA ASP A 83 -28.82 5.43 11.16
C ASP A 83 -27.66 5.21 10.19
N HIS A 84 -27.25 6.27 9.49
CA HIS A 84 -26.14 6.19 8.54
C HIS A 84 -24.82 5.83 9.20
N LEU A 85 -24.54 6.37 10.39
CA LEU A 85 -23.35 6.00 11.15
C LEU A 85 -23.41 4.55 11.59
N SER A 86 -24.59 4.05 11.96
CA SER A 86 -24.78 2.65 12.36
C SER A 86 -24.57 1.71 11.18
N GLU A 87 -25.17 2.01 10.02
CA GLU A 87 -24.98 1.27 8.78
C GLU A 87 -23.52 1.28 8.32
N LEU A 88 -22.85 2.43 8.37
CA LEU A 88 -21.44 2.56 8.00
C LEU A 88 -20.56 1.67 8.88
N VAL A 89 -20.72 1.73 10.20
CA VAL A 89 -19.94 0.91 11.13
C VAL A 89 -20.26 -0.58 10.97
N GLU A 90 -21.53 -0.93 10.76
CA GLU A 90 -21.95 -2.31 10.57
C GLU A 90 -21.37 -2.92 9.28
N ASN A 91 -21.43 -2.19 8.17
CA ASN A 91 -20.82 -2.59 6.90
C ASN A 91 -19.30 -2.74 7.05
N THR A 92 -18.62 -1.74 7.63
CA THR A 92 -17.17 -1.81 7.85
C THR A 92 -16.74 -2.96 8.75
N LEU A 93 -17.48 -3.23 9.85
CA LEU A 93 -17.19 -4.37 10.72
C LEU A 93 -17.49 -5.71 10.03
N SER A 94 -18.54 -5.78 9.22
CA SER A 94 -18.84 -6.98 8.42
C SER A 94 -17.72 -7.26 7.41
N ASP A 95 -17.18 -6.24 6.77
CA ASP A 95 -16.04 -6.38 5.87
C ASP A 95 -14.81 -6.88 6.64
N LEU A 96 -14.48 -6.26 7.77
CA LEU A 96 -13.33 -6.65 8.60
C LEU A 96 -13.46 -8.07 9.19
N GLU A 97 -14.68 -8.49 9.52
CA GLU A 97 -14.97 -9.87 9.94
C GLU A 97 -14.79 -10.85 8.78
N SER A 98 -15.26 -10.49 7.58
CA SER A 98 -15.10 -11.32 6.38
C SER A 98 -13.62 -11.53 6.00
N SER A 99 -12.79 -10.50 6.16
CA SER A 99 -11.33 -10.54 5.99
C SER A 99 -10.60 -11.20 7.17
N LYS A 100 -11.34 -11.66 8.19
CA LYS A 100 -10.83 -12.28 9.43
C LYS A 100 -9.86 -11.38 10.21
N CYS A 101 -10.00 -10.05 10.12
CA CYS A 101 -9.20 -9.08 10.88
C CYS A 101 -9.77 -8.83 12.28
N VAL A 102 -11.09 -8.88 12.42
CA VAL A 102 -11.82 -8.69 13.68
C VAL A 102 -12.77 -9.86 13.89
N SER A 103 -12.94 -10.32 15.12
CA SER A 103 -13.98 -11.27 15.52
C SER A 103 -15.06 -10.56 16.33
N ILE A 104 -16.32 -10.85 16.01
CA ILE A 104 -17.48 -10.34 16.73
C ILE A 104 -18.02 -11.44 17.64
N GLU A 105 -17.99 -11.20 18.94
CA GLU A 105 -18.48 -12.14 19.95
C GLU A 105 -19.99 -11.97 20.21
N ALA A 106 -20.63 -12.97 20.83
CA ALA A 106 -22.09 -13.04 21.00
C ALA A 106 -22.71 -11.83 21.73
N ASP A 107 -21.92 -11.16 22.58
CA ASP A 107 -22.32 -9.96 23.34
C ASP A 107 -21.98 -8.64 22.62
N MET A 108 -21.66 -8.68 21.31
CA MET A 108 -21.27 -7.53 20.48
C MET A 108 -19.95 -6.87 20.91
N TYR A 109 -19.11 -7.61 21.63
CA TYR A 109 -17.72 -7.25 21.87
C TYR A 109 -16.87 -7.56 20.63
N LEU A 110 -15.92 -6.67 20.37
CA LEU A 110 -14.98 -6.79 19.26
C LEU A 110 -13.64 -7.26 19.81
N SER A 111 -13.13 -8.36 19.28
CA SER A 111 -11.80 -8.85 19.59
C SER A 111 -10.92 -8.80 18.33
N PRO A 112 -9.70 -8.24 18.41
CA PRO A 112 -8.80 -8.19 17.26
C PRO A 112 -8.21 -9.58 16.99
N SER A 113 -8.24 -10.02 15.74
CA SER A 113 -7.60 -11.27 15.32
C SER A 113 -6.09 -11.08 15.13
N ASN A 114 -5.36 -12.19 14.90
CA ASN A 114 -3.94 -12.12 14.54
C ASN A 114 -3.71 -11.32 13.25
N LEU A 115 -4.58 -11.47 12.23
CA LEU A 115 -4.44 -10.72 10.98
C LEU A 115 -4.69 -9.23 11.19
N GLY A 116 -5.70 -8.87 12.00
CA GLY A 116 -5.97 -7.47 12.35
C GLY A 116 -4.81 -6.82 13.10
N ARG A 117 -4.19 -7.56 14.02
CA ARG A 117 -2.98 -7.13 14.75
C ARG A 117 -1.80 -6.89 13.81
N ILE A 118 -1.54 -7.81 12.87
CA ILE A 118 -0.46 -7.67 11.88
C ILE A 118 -0.71 -6.44 11.00
N ALA A 119 -1.94 -6.26 10.48
CA ALA A 119 -2.31 -5.11 9.66
C ALA A 119 -2.06 -3.77 10.39
N SER A 120 -2.52 -3.68 11.64
CA SER A 120 -2.35 -2.48 12.49
C SER A 120 -0.87 -2.23 12.83
N TYR A 121 -0.12 -3.27 13.19
CA TYR A 121 1.27 -3.14 13.62
C TYR A 121 2.20 -2.63 12.51
N TYR A 122 2.03 -3.12 11.27
CA TYR A 122 2.87 -2.72 10.13
C TYR A 122 2.30 -1.57 9.31
N TYR A 123 1.11 -1.07 9.69
CA TYR A 123 0.39 -0.03 8.94
C TYR A 123 0.18 -0.44 7.47
N ILE A 124 -0.49 -1.58 7.29
CA ILE A 124 -0.80 -2.23 6.01
C ILE A 124 -2.32 -2.35 5.88
N GLY A 125 -2.84 -2.15 4.68
CA GLY A 125 -4.26 -2.25 4.41
C GLY A 125 -4.83 -3.64 4.72
N TYR A 126 -6.02 -3.71 5.31
CA TYR A 126 -6.66 -4.98 5.67
C TYR A 126 -6.84 -5.91 4.46
N THR A 127 -7.12 -5.33 3.28
CA THR A 127 -7.25 -6.07 2.01
C THR A 127 -5.92 -6.71 1.56
N THR A 128 -4.78 -6.05 1.81
CA THR A 128 -3.45 -6.61 1.53
C THR A 128 -3.18 -7.82 2.42
N ILE A 129 -3.49 -7.73 3.72
CA ILE A 129 -3.31 -8.85 4.64
C ILE A 129 -4.27 -10.01 4.32
N GLU A 130 -5.52 -9.73 3.96
CA GLU A 130 -6.47 -10.73 3.48
C GLU A 130 -5.92 -11.46 2.24
N ARG A 131 -5.36 -10.70 1.28
CA ARG A 131 -4.75 -11.25 0.08
C ARG A 131 -3.53 -12.11 0.40
N PHE A 132 -2.71 -11.71 1.36
CA PHE A 132 -1.60 -12.54 1.85
C PHE A 132 -2.11 -13.84 2.49
N SER A 133 -3.12 -13.75 3.36
CA SER A 133 -3.68 -14.92 4.03
C SER A 133 -4.35 -15.91 3.08
N SER A 134 -4.94 -15.45 1.97
CA SER A 134 -5.62 -16.29 0.98
C SER A 134 -4.69 -16.84 -0.09
N SER A 135 -3.64 -16.10 -0.46
CA SER A 135 -2.74 -16.46 -1.57
C SER A 135 -1.53 -17.31 -1.11
N LEU A 136 -1.08 -17.14 0.14
CA LEU A 136 0.06 -17.88 0.66
C LEU A 136 -0.32 -19.34 0.96
N THR A 137 0.48 -20.26 0.44
CA THR A 137 0.35 -21.70 0.70
C THR A 137 1.70 -22.31 1.08
N LEU A 138 1.71 -23.48 1.74
CA LEU A 138 2.94 -24.18 2.13
C LEU A 138 3.93 -24.44 0.95
N LYS A 139 3.42 -24.48 -0.29
CA LYS A 139 4.23 -24.76 -1.51
C LYS A 139 4.74 -23.49 -2.21
N THR A 140 4.45 -22.31 -1.65
CA THR A 140 4.87 -21.04 -2.23
C THR A 140 6.40 -20.97 -2.28
N LYS A 141 6.95 -20.48 -3.39
CA LYS A 141 8.39 -20.29 -3.61
C LYS A 141 8.69 -18.79 -3.73
N ILE A 142 9.96 -18.41 -3.88
CA ILE A 142 10.39 -17.01 -4.02
C ILE A 142 9.60 -16.27 -5.10
N LYS A 143 9.45 -16.87 -6.29
CA LYS A 143 8.63 -16.27 -7.38
C LYS A 143 7.22 -15.89 -6.88
N GLY A 144 6.54 -16.83 -6.24
CA GLY A 144 5.19 -16.59 -5.70
C GLY A 144 5.17 -15.60 -4.55
N LEU A 145 6.19 -15.58 -3.69
CA LEU A 145 6.31 -14.56 -2.63
C LEU A 145 6.43 -13.15 -3.20
N LEU A 146 7.23 -12.96 -4.26
CA LEU A 146 7.40 -11.68 -4.93
C LEU A 146 6.11 -11.23 -5.63
N GLU A 147 5.44 -12.15 -6.33
CA GLU A 147 4.15 -11.87 -6.99
C GLU A 147 3.07 -11.49 -5.96
N ILE A 148 2.97 -12.23 -4.86
CA ILE A 148 2.02 -11.93 -3.77
C ILE A 148 2.35 -10.58 -3.13
N SER A 149 3.63 -10.31 -2.83
CA SER A 149 4.06 -9.02 -2.26
C SER A 149 3.74 -7.85 -3.19
N ALA A 150 4.00 -8.00 -4.50
CA ALA A 150 3.71 -6.96 -5.50
C ALA A 150 2.21 -6.73 -5.73
N SER A 151 1.37 -7.71 -5.40
CA SER A 151 -0.10 -7.60 -5.48
C SER A 151 -0.73 -6.81 -4.31
N ALA A 152 0.07 -6.27 -3.40
CA ALA A 152 -0.37 -5.43 -2.29
C ALA A 152 -1.08 -4.15 -2.77
N LEU A 153 -2.12 -3.71 -2.05
CA LEU A 153 -2.90 -2.50 -2.36
C LEU A 153 -2.03 -1.23 -2.30
N GLU A 154 -1.00 -1.22 -1.47
CA GLU A 154 -0.02 -0.14 -1.31
C GLU A 154 0.68 0.20 -2.63
N TYR A 155 0.76 -0.75 -3.56
CA TYR A 155 1.34 -0.52 -4.88
C TYR A 155 0.32 -0.07 -5.93
N ALA A 156 -0.98 -0.09 -5.64
CA ALA A 156 -2.00 0.37 -6.58
C ALA A 156 -1.92 1.88 -6.87
N GLU A 157 -1.29 2.66 -5.97
CA GLU A 157 -1.07 4.10 -6.15
C GLU A 157 0.11 4.42 -7.08
N LEU A 158 0.90 3.42 -7.49
CA LEU A 158 2.02 3.64 -8.41
C LEU A 158 1.52 4.18 -9.75
N LEU A 159 2.02 5.35 -10.12
CA LEU A 159 1.63 6.02 -11.36
C LEU A 159 2.16 5.26 -12.58
N ILE A 160 1.27 4.90 -13.50
CA ILE A 160 1.63 4.42 -14.84
C ILE A 160 1.69 5.62 -15.77
N ARG A 161 2.90 5.98 -16.23
CA ARG A 161 3.09 7.13 -17.12
C ARG A 161 3.11 6.68 -18.59
N PRO A 162 2.52 7.44 -19.53
CA PRO A 162 2.58 7.13 -20.95
C PRO A 162 4.04 7.01 -21.44
N GLY A 163 4.34 5.93 -22.18
CA GLY A 163 5.68 5.66 -22.70
C GLY A 163 6.58 4.84 -21.78
N GLU A 164 6.18 4.53 -20.54
CA GLU A 164 6.93 3.62 -19.67
C GLU A 164 6.80 2.14 -20.08
N GLU A 165 5.77 1.78 -20.85
CA GLU A 165 5.45 0.41 -21.25
C GLU A 165 6.63 -0.33 -21.88
N GLU A 166 7.34 0.31 -22.82
CA GLU A 166 8.47 -0.31 -23.51
C GLU A 166 9.68 -0.53 -22.58
N LEU A 167 9.89 0.39 -21.63
CA LEU A 167 10.96 0.27 -20.64
C LEU A 167 10.65 -0.87 -19.66
N ILE A 168 9.42 -0.94 -19.17
CA ILE A 168 8.95 -2.03 -18.30
C ILE A 168 9.06 -3.37 -19.02
N ARG A 169 8.66 -3.45 -20.30
CA ARG A 169 8.79 -4.67 -21.11
C ARG A 169 10.24 -5.11 -21.29
N LYS A 170 11.18 -4.18 -21.48
CA LYS A 170 12.61 -4.50 -21.52
C LYS A 170 13.09 -5.06 -20.19
N LEU A 171 12.67 -4.47 -19.07
CA LEU A 171 13.03 -4.96 -17.73
C LEU A 171 12.51 -6.39 -17.49
N ILE A 172 11.26 -6.68 -17.86
CA ILE A 172 10.67 -8.03 -17.74
C ILE A 172 11.52 -9.08 -18.47
N ASN A 173 11.98 -8.78 -19.69
CA ASN A 173 12.76 -9.72 -20.49
C ASN A 173 14.14 -10.04 -19.90
N HIS A 174 14.67 -9.18 -19.02
CA HIS A 174 15.98 -9.34 -18.38
C HIS A 174 15.89 -9.91 -16.95
N GLN A 175 14.70 -10.27 -16.49
CA GLN A 175 14.48 -10.77 -15.14
C GLN A 175 14.70 -12.27 -14.99
N ARG A 176 15.11 -12.65 -13.77
CA ARG A 176 15.30 -14.05 -13.39
C ARG A 176 13.97 -14.80 -13.27
N PHE A 177 12.95 -14.17 -12.69
CA PHE A 177 11.63 -14.78 -12.53
C PHE A 177 10.70 -14.25 -13.60
N ALA A 178 10.41 -15.09 -14.60
CA ALA A 178 9.53 -14.72 -15.70
C ALA A 178 8.11 -14.45 -15.19
N VAL A 179 7.58 -13.27 -15.55
CA VAL A 179 6.20 -12.88 -15.37
C VAL A 179 5.36 -13.51 -16.49
N GLU A 180 4.29 -14.20 -16.12
CA GLU A 180 3.38 -14.83 -17.07
C GLU A 180 2.38 -13.79 -17.59
N ASN A 181 2.32 -13.59 -18.91
CA ASN A 181 1.41 -12.61 -19.56
C ASN A 181 1.49 -11.19 -18.97
N PRO A 182 2.66 -10.53 -18.99
CA PRO A 182 2.88 -9.28 -18.30
C PRO A 182 2.00 -8.15 -18.86
N LYS A 183 1.20 -7.55 -17.97
CA LYS A 183 0.44 -6.33 -18.27
C LYS A 183 1.29 -5.12 -17.93
N CYS A 184 1.97 -4.54 -18.92
CA CYS A 184 2.86 -3.39 -18.70
C CYS A 184 2.16 -2.12 -18.20
N ASN A 185 0.82 -2.10 -18.20
CA ASN A 185 -0.02 -1.00 -17.72
C ASN A 185 -0.61 -1.25 -16.33
N ASP A 186 -0.21 -2.32 -15.66
CA ASP A 186 -0.67 -2.65 -14.32
C ASP A 186 0.36 -2.19 -13.27
N PRO A 187 -0.02 -1.40 -12.25
CA PRO A 187 0.89 -0.95 -11.20
C PRO A 187 1.50 -2.08 -10.38
N HIS A 188 0.79 -3.19 -10.17
CA HIS A 188 1.32 -4.36 -9.46
C HIS A 188 2.43 -5.05 -10.24
N GLU A 189 2.24 -5.22 -11.56
CA GLU A 189 3.30 -5.73 -12.44
C GLU A 189 4.51 -4.81 -12.47
N LYS A 190 4.28 -3.48 -12.51
CA LYS A 190 5.36 -2.49 -12.41
C LYS A 190 6.12 -2.64 -11.09
N ALA A 191 5.44 -2.80 -9.96
CA ALA A 191 6.08 -3.00 -8.65
C ALA A 191 6.95 -4.28 -8.64
N ASN A 192 6.41 -5.40 -9.12
CA ASN A 192 7.12 -6.68 -9.23
C ASN A 192 8.40 -6.52 -10.06
N VAL A 193 8.28 -5.86 -11.21
CA VAL A 193 9.38 -5.66 -12.15
C VAL A 193 10.47 -4.77 -11.54
N LEU A 194 10.10 -3.69 -10.88
CA LEU A 194 11.05 -2.79 -10.22
C LEU A 194 11.77 -3.47 -9.05
N LEU A 195 11.06 -4.32 -8.30
CA LEU A 195 11.63 -5.10 -7.21
C LEU A 195 12.64 -6.15 -7.73
N GLN A 196 12.32 -6.85 -8.81
CA GLN A 196 13.26 -7.80 -9.42
C GLN A 196 14.46 -7.11 -10.09
N ALA A 197 14.26 -5.92 -10.67
CA ALA A 197 15.35 -5.10 -11.19
C ALA A 197 16.31 -4.67 -10.08
N HIS A 198 15.80 -4.38 -8.88
CA HIS A 198 16.59 -4.07 -7.67
C HIS A 198 17.49 -5.24 -7.28
N PHE A 199 16.93 -6.46 -7.17
CA PHE A 199 17.75 -7.66 -6.85
C PHE A 199 18.83 -7.94 -7.89
N SER A 200 18.58 -7.59 -9.15
CA SER A 200 19.53 -7.80 -10.24
C SER A 200 20.59 -6.70 -10.35
N GLN A 201 20.51 -5.66 -9.50
CA GLN A 201 21.30 -4.43 -9.57
C GLN A 201 21.25 -3.78 -10.94
N HIS A 202 20.11 -3.90 -11.64
CA HIS A 202 19.92 -3.28 -12.93
C HIS A 202 19.64 -1.78 -12.72
N THR A 203 20.40 -0.92 -13.40
CA THR A 203 20.24 0.52 -13.26
C THR A 203 18.94 0.98 -13.90
N VAL A 204 17.99 1.40 -13.07
CA VAL A 204 16.76 2.08 -13.48
C VAL A 204 17.00 3.59 -13.47
N VAL A 205 16.47 4.32 -14.46
CA VAL A 205 16.72 5.75 -14.65
C VAL A 205 15.43 6.57 -14.68
N GLY A 206 15.53 7.87 -14.38
CA GLY A 206 14.43 8.81 -14.46
C GLY A 206 13.32 8.53 -13.45
N ASN A 207 12.06 8.65 -13.89
CA ASN A 207 10.90 8.49 -13.01
C ASN A 207 10.79 7.07 -12.41
N LEU A 208 11.17 6.04 -13.19
CA LEU A 208 11.13 4.66 -12.72
C LEU A 208 12.10 4.40 -11.54
N ALA A 209 13.18 5.19 -11.42
CA ALA A 209 14.10 5.08 -10.30
C ALA A 209 13.48 5.61 -9.00
N VAL A 210 12.67 6.67 -9.09
CA VAL A 210 11.90 7.20 -7.96
C VAL A 210 10.83 6.19 -7.55
N ASP A 211 10.09 5.66 -8.52
CA ASP A 211 9.07 4.64 -8.27
C ASP A 211 9.70 3.37 -7.63
N GLN A 212 10.91 2.98 -8.06
CA GLN A 212 11.63 1.85 -7.46
C GLN A 212 11.97 2.10 -5.98
N GLN A 213 12.37 3.32 -5.61
CA GLN A 213 12.64 3.67 -4.21
C GLN A 213 11.37 3.59 -3.36
N GLU A 214 10.24 4.09 -3.87
CA GLU A 214 8.94 3.98 -3.20
C GLU A 214 8.55 2.51 -2.97
N VAL A 215 8.75 1.65 -3.99
CA VAL A 215 8.51 0.21 -3.87
C VAL A 215 9.38 -0.42 -2.79
N ILE A 216 10.69 -0.12 -2.76
CA ILE A 216 11.63 -0.70 -1.79
C ILE A 216 11.30 -0.29 -0.35
N ILE A 217 10.88 0.96 -0.13
CA ILE A 217 10.51 1.47 1.21
C ILE A 217 9.32 0.70 1.78
N SER A 218 8.33 0.38 0.95
CA SER A 218 7.15 -0.39 1.35
C SER A 218 7.41 -1.91 1.37
N ALA A 219 8.35 -2.41 0.57
CA ALA A 219 8.63 -3.85 0.49
C ALA A 219 9.03 -4.47 1.84
N ASN A 220 9.86 -3.78 2.63
CA ASN A 220 10.32 -4.30 3.93
C ASN A 220 9.16 -4.55 4.90
N ARG A 221 8.22 -3.61 5.05
CA ARG A 221 7.07 -3.78 5.95
C ARG A 221 6.13 -4.87 5.45
N LEU A 222 5.90 -4.94 4.15
CA LEU A 222 5.04 -5.96 3.53
C LEU A 222 5.62 -7.36 3.74
N LEU A 223 6.92 -7.54 3.52
CA LEU A 223 7.59 -8.82 3.72
C LEU A 223 7.64 -9.25 5.19
N GLN A 224 7.85 -8.32 6.13
CA GLN A 224 7.76 -8.60 7.56
C GLN A 224 6.35 -9.05 7.96
N ALA A 225 5.31 -8.36 7.46
CA ALA A 225 3.93 -8.77 7.68
C ALA A 225 3.64 -10.15 7.08
N MET A 226 4.15 -10.45 5.88
CA MET A 226 4.06 -11.79 5.30
C MET A 226 4.70 -12.84 6.20
N VAL A 227 5.90 -12.58 6.74
CA VAL A 227 6.57 -13.48 7.69
C VAL A 227 5.68 -13.79 8.89
N ASP A 228 5.01 -12.79 9.46
CA ASP A 228 4.13 -12.99 10.62
C ASP A 228 2.84 -13.74 10.27
N VAL A 229 2.26 -13.50 9.09
CA VAL A 229 1.13 -14.28 8.56
C VAL A 229 1.52 -15.74 8.34
N ILE A 230 2.70 -15.98 7.76
CA ILE A 230 3.23 -17.34 7.51
C ILE A 230 3.52 -18.06 8.83
N SER A 231 4.11 -17.35 9.79
CA SER A 231 4.47 -17.87 11.11
C SER A 231 3.22 -18.23 11.92
N SER A 232 2.15 -17.42 11.80
CA SER A 232 0.84 -17.71 12.41
C SER A 232 0.22 -19.00 11.88
N ASN A 233 0.55 -19.41 10.64
CA ASN A 233 0.11 -20.68 10.03
C ASN A 233 1.07 -21.86 10.28
N GLY A 234 2.21 -21.64 10.94
CA GLY A 234 3.17 -22.69 11.29
C GLY A 234 4.04 -23.20 10.13
N TRP A 235 4.19 -22.43 9.05
CA TRP A 235 4.95 -22.86 7.86
C TRP A 235 6.41 -22.42 7.92
N LEU A 236 7.23 -23.11 8.73
CA LEU A 236 8.64 -22.74 8.97
C LEU A 236 9.46 -22.53 7.70
N GLY A 237 9.39 -23.46 6.74
CA GLY A 237 10.19 -23.37 5.50
C GLY A 237 9.85 -22.13 4.67
N LEU A 238 8.57 -21.75 4.63
CA LEU A 238 8.14 -20.55 3.92
C LEU A 238 8.50 -19.27 4.69
N ALA A 239 8.47 -19.31 6.03
CA ALA A 239 8.85 -18.17 6.86
C ALA A 239 10.33 -17.84 6.68
N LEU A 240 11.21 -18.84 6.67
CA LEU A 240 12.64 -18.66 6.37
C LEU A 240 12.85 -18.08 4.97
N LEU A 241 12.12 -18.59 3.98
CA LEU A 241 12.19 -18.06 2.61
C LEU A 241 11.77 -16.59 2.53
N ALA A 242 10.71 -16.19 3.23
CA ALA A 242 10.27 -14.80 3.28
C ALA A 242 11.29 -13.90 4.01
N MET A 243 11.94 -14.40 5.06
CA MET A 243 13.05 -13.70 5.72
C MET A 243 14.26 -13.52 4.80
N GLU A 244 14.61 -14.54 4.00
CA GLU A 244 15.66 -14.45 2.97
C GLU A 244 15.31 -13.42 1.90
N VAL A 245 14.06 -13.38 1.43
CA VAL A 245 13.60 -12.34 0.49
C VAL A 245 13.70 -10.94 1.10
N ASN A 246 13.40 -10.78 2.39
CA ASN A 246 13.58 -9.49 3.07
C ASN A 246 15.06 -9.06 3.13
N GLN A 247 15.98 -10.01 3.31
CA GLN A 247 17.43 -9.76 3.22
C GLN A 247 17.84 -9.40 1.78
N MET A 248 17.27 -10.07 0.77
CA MET A 248 17.49 -9.75 -0.65
C MET A 248 17.06 -8.31 -0.97
N VAL A 249 15.95 -7.81 -0.40
CA VAL A 249 15.50 -6.41 -0.54
C VAL A 249 16.49 -5.46 0.09
N THR A 250 16.95 -5.76 1.30
CA THR A 250 17.90 -4.91 2.02
C THR A 250 19.25 -4.79 1.29
N GLN A 251 19.75 -5.91 0.77
CA GLN A 251 21.08 -5.96 0.13
C GLN A 251 21.05 -5.68 -1.38
N GLY A 252 19.87 -5.75 -2.03
CA GLY A 252 19.75 -5.60 -3.47
C GLY A 252 20.47 -6.70 -4.24
N MET A 253 20.33 -7.95 -3.80
CA MET A 253 20.97 -9.12 -4.40
C MET A 253 20.05 -10.35 -4.37
N LEU A 254 20.31 -11.33 -5.23
CA LEU A 254 19.55 -12.58 -5.28
C LEU A 254 20.11 -13.63 -4.30
N GLU A 255 19.30 -14.64 -3.96
CA GLU A 255 19.71 -15.77 -3.10
C GLU A 255 20.97 -16.53 -3.60
N CYS A 256 21.22 -16.53 -4.92
CA CYS A 256 22.34 -17.26 -5.52
C CYS A 256 23.60 -16.39 -5.70
N ASP A 257 23.51 -15.11 -5.38
CA ASP A 257 24.64 -14.21 -5.51
C ASP A 257 25.65 -14.44 -4.38
N SER A 258 26.93 -14.17 -4.66
CA SER A 258 27.96 -14.27 -3.63
C SER A 258 27.74 -13.24 -2.53
N MET A 259 27.82 -13.67 -1.27
CA MET A 259 27.70 -12.77 -0.11
C MET A 259 28.74 -11.66 -0.07
N LEU A 260 29.85 -11.80 -0.80
CA LEU A 260 30.89 -10.75 -0.91
C LEU A 260 30.36 -9.49 -1.62
N LEU A 261 29.30 -9.60 -2.42
CA LEU A 261 28.68 -8.44 -3.09
C LEU A 261 27.97 -7.48 -2.12
N GLN A 262 27.81 -7.86 -0.84
CA GLN A 262 27.32 -6.96 0.20
C GLN A 262 28.35 -5.87 0.57
N LEU A 263 29.63 -6.12 0.29
CA LEU A 263 30.69 -5.18 0.61
C LEU A 263 30.73 -4.03 -0.41
N PRO A 264 30.86 -2.77 0.05
CA PRO A 264 31.05 -1.64 -0.85
C PRO A 264 32.24 -1.84 -1.79
N HIS A 265 32.08 -1.44 -3.06
CA HIS A 265 33.09 -1.55 -4.12
C HIS A 265 33.50 -2.97 -4.53
N PHE A 266 32.79 -4.01 -4.07
CA PHE A 266 33.04 -5.38 -4.49
C PHE A 266 32.27 -5.72 -5.78
N THR A 267 32.99 -5.82 -6.91
CA THR A 267 32.38 -6.09 -8.21
C THR A 267 32.23 -7.58 -8.49
N LYS A 268 31.31 -7.95 -9.39
CA LYS A 268 31.17 -9.34 -9.88
C LYS A 268 32.48 -9.92 -10.45
N THR A 269 33.39 -9.08 -10.93
CA THR A 269 34.71 -9.50 -11.41
C THR A 269 35.69 -9.83 -10.28
N LEU A 270 35.60 -9.15 -9.13
CA LEU A 270 36.39 -9.45 -7.94
C LEU A 270 35.93 -10.76 -7.29
N VAL A 271 34.61 -10.99 -7.20
CA VAL A 271 34.03 -12.27 -6.72
C VAL A 271 34.59 -13.46 -7.49
N LYS A 272 34.66 -13.37 -8.82
CA LYS A 272 35.19 -14.44 -9.67
C LYS A 272 36.67 -14.73 -9.46
N LYS A 273 37.44 -13.79 -8.91
CA LYS A 273 38.86 -13.99 -8.57
C LYS A 273 39.05 -14.63 -7.20
N THR A 274 38.03 -14.63 -6.36
CA THR A 274 38.05 -15.19 -5.00
C THR A 274 37.47 -16.61 -4.90
N GLN A 275 36.85 -17.11 -5.98
CA GLN A 275 36.37 -18.49 -6.14
C GLN A 275 37.40 -19.30 -6.91
#